data_AF-A0A077PXD9-F1
#
_entry.id   AF-A0A077PXD9-F1
#
_cell.length_a   1.000
_cell.length_b   1.000
_cell.length_c   1.000
_cell.angle_alpha   90.00
_cell.angle_beta   90.00
_cell.angle_gamma   90.00
#
_symmetry.space_group_name_H-M   'P 1'
#
loop_
_entity.id
_entity.type
_entity.pdbx_description
1 polymer ?
#
loop_
_entity_poly.entity_id
_entity_poly.type
_entity_poly.pdbx_seq_one_letter_code
_entity_poly.pdbx_strand_id
1 'polypeptide(L)'
;MTPENSTEKLLIDIANDNSRLKENKIGLIKETAYPNQDVNYAAGKPCAVCPPPQARPEFVEILIRSLDKRFTVTIYAAHPGTPLNNDDGTPHIEKDKRVTSAAGHMWYKISDGNVNDSYGFAPIESGILGDGRVTKEDTIHYENPRYSRTLEITEEHYNKLKEYGELAKTGSNPDFNLYYNGGMNSCIDFTWKALRSAGLIPEITWNDFTEFNKINKVFKKFDGDVKVDNNIPHIKSIPAPFPDSEINKQYYNKPPKKTLQQILLTQTNSNKADSNETDIKIS
;
A
#
# COMPACT_ATOMS: atom_id res chain seq x y z
N MET A 1 -0.82 19.30 10.98
CA MET A 1 0.20 19.92 11.83
C MET A 1 -0.33 21.27 12.28
N THR A 2 -0.43 21.54 13.57
CA THR A 2 -1.03 22.77 14.09
C THR A 2 0.08 23.67 14.64
N PRO A 3 0.27 24.90 14.12
CA PRO A 3 1.29 25.81 14.63
C PRO A 3 0.88 26.38 15.99
N GLU A 4 1.81 26.39 16.93
CA GLU A 4 1.59 26.90 18.30
C GLU A 4 2.09 28.34 18.49
N ASN A 5 2.91 28.84 17.57
CA ASN A 5 3.46 30.19 17.65
C ASN A 5 3.57 30.89 16.28
N SER A 6 3.95 32.17 16.28
CA SER A 6 4.04 32.99 15.07
C SER A 6 5.12 32.52 14.09
N THR A 7 6.22 31.98 14.60
CA THR A 7 7.31 31.43 13.77
C THR A 7 6.83 30.17 13.06
N GLU A 8 6.18 29.24 13.77
CA GLU A 8 5.60 28.03 13.18
C GLU A 8 4.56 28.34 12.09
N LYS A 9 3.76 29.40 12.24
CA LYS A 9 2.86 29.90 11.18
C LYS A 9 3.63 30.37 9.95
N LEU A 10 4.67 31.18 10.15
CA LEU A 10 5.52 31.66 9.06
C LEU A 10 6.23 30.51 8.33
N LEU A 11 6.68 29.48 9.06
CA LEU A 11 7.28 28.30 8.44
C LEU A 11 6.28 27.57 7.52
N ILE A 12 5.02 27.45 7.92
CA ILE A 12 3.96 26.89 7.06
C ILE A 12 3.78 27.73 5.79
N ASP A 13 3.79 29.05 5.90
CA ASP A 13 3.67 29.95 4.73
C ASP A 13 4.83 29.75 3.76
N ILE A 14 6.07 29.64 4.28
CA ILE A 14 7.26 29.33 3.48
C ILE A 14 7.12 27.98 2.78
N ALA A 15 6.63 26.95 3.49
CA ALA A 15 6.43 25.63 2.92
C ALA A 15 5.40 25.62 1.79
N ASN A 16 4.33 26.42 1.92
CA ASN A 16 3.25 26.54 0.95
C ASN A 16 3.57 27.47 -0.24
N ASP A 17 4.69 28.19 -0.22
CA ASP A 17 5.09 29.10 -1.30
C ASP A 17 5.47 28.32 -2.57
N ASN A 18 4.53 28.17 -3.51
CA ASN A 18 4.75 27.45 -4.76
C ASN A 18 5.74 28.14 -5.73
N SER A 19 6.18 29.37 -5.45
CA SER A 19 7.17 30.07 -6.27
C SER A 19 8.62 29.63 -6.00
N ARG A 20 8.85 28.89 -4.91
CA ARG A 20 10.19 28.49 -4.47
C ARG A 20 10.47 27.02 -4.73
N LEU A 21 11.70 26.74 -5.16
CA LEU A 21 12.26 25.39 -5.17
C LEU A 21 12.34 24.82 -3.75
N LYS A 22 12.21 23.49 -3.66
CA LYS A 22 12.23 22.75 -2.39
C LYS A 22 13.47 23.04 -1.56
N GLU A 23 14.64 23.05 -2.19
CA GLU A 23 15.93 23.28 -1.52
C GLU A 23 15.96 24.67 -0.86
N ASN A 24 15.41 25.68 -1.55
CA ASN A 24 15.29 27.03 -1.04
C ASN A 24 14.31 27.12 0.13
N LYS A 25 13.20 26.36 0.10
CA LYS A 25 12.26 26.27 1.22
C LYS A 25 12.93 25.66 2.46
N ILE A 26 13.68 24.57 2.28
CA ILE A 26 14.39 23.91 3.39
C ILE A 26 15.40 24.85 4.03
N GLY A 27 16.21 25.54 3.22
CA GLY A 27 17.17 26.54 3.73
C GLY A 27 16.46 27.62 4.53
N LEU A 28 15.43 28.24 3.96
CA LEU A 28 14.69 29.32 4.59
C LEU A 28 13.95 28.87 5.87
N ILE A 29 13.39 27.66 5.90
CA ILE A 29 12.77 27.10 7.09
C ILE A 29 13.81 26.92 8.21
N LYS A 30 14.99 26.37 7.91
CA LYS A 30 16.05 26.17 8.91
C LYS A 30 16.56 27.48 9.47
N GLU A 31 16.74 28.50 8.62
CA GLU A 31 17.17 29.84 9.03
C GLU A 31 16.10 30.56 9.87
N THR A 32 14.83 30.42 9.49
CA THR A 32 13.72 31.14 10.12
C THR A 32 13.25 30.46 11.43
N ALA A 33 13.46 29.15 11.57
CA ALA A 33 12.99 28.39 12.73
C ALA A 33 13.60 28.84 14.06
N TYR A 34 14.86 29.30 14.02
CA TYR A 34 15.65 29.65 15.20
C TYR A 34 16.22 31.07 15.06
N PRO A 35 15.36 32.10 15.11
CA PRO A 35 15.79 33.48 14.95
C PRO A 35 16.79 33.84 16.05
N ASN A 36 17.85 34.56 15.66
CA ASN A 36 18.88 34.99 16.59
C ASN A 36 18.29 36.00 17.60
N GLN A 37 18.30 35.62 18.88
CA GLN A 37 17.73 36.42 19.96
C GLN A 37 18.61 37.60 20.39
N ASP A 38 19.84 37.71 19.87
CA ASP A 38 20.79 38.77 20.26
C ASP A 38 20.81 39.94 19.26
N VAL A 39 20.35 39.73 18.02
CA VAL A 39 20.63 40.66 16.90
C VAL A 39 19.57 41.76 16.72
N ASN A 40 18.39 41.65 17.36
CA ASN A 40 17.29 42.61 17.17
C ASN A 40 16.73 43.23 18.47
N TYR A 41 17.48 43.14 19.57
CA TYR A 41 16.97 43.56 20.86
C TYR A 41 17.60 44.83 21.36
N ALA A 42 16.86 45.91 21.14
CA ALA A 42 16.98 47.09 21.97
C ALA A 42 16.36 46.82 23.36
N ALA A 43 16.94 45.91 24.13
CA ALA A 43 16.58 45.74 25.54
C ALA A 43 16.72 47.10 26.25
N GLY A 44 15.60 47.69 26.68
CA GLY A 44 15.56 48.99 27.34
C GLY A 44 15.15 50.20 26.49
N LYS A 45 14.73 50.05 25.22
CA LYS A 45 14.11 51.16 24.46
C LYS A 45 12.58 51.12 24.52
N PRO A 46 11.89 52.27 24.61
CA PRO A 46 10.45 52.33 24.38
C PRO A 46 10.20 51.87 22.93
N CYS A 47 9.34 50.86 22.76
CA CYS A 47 9.08 50.13 21.50
C CYS A 47 9.98 48.93 21.17
N ALA A 48 10.69 48.34 22.14
CA ALA A 48 11.34 47.04 21.91
C ALA A 48 10.30 45.94 21.63
N VAL A 49 10.39 45.31 20.46
CA VAL A 49 9.48 44.21 20.05
C VAL A 49 9.98 42.89 20.67
N CYS A 50 9.05 42.05 21.11
CA CYS A 50 9.22 40.62 21.45
C CYS A 50 10.23 39.92 20.50
N PRO A 51 11.14 38.96 20.88
CA PRO A 51 11.66 38.10 19.80
C PRO A 51 10.48 37.38 19.18
N PRO A 52 10.55 37.05 17.89
CA PRO A 52 9.79 35.91 17.43
C PRO A 52 10.20 34.66 18.23
N PRO A 53 9.25 33.89 18.80
CA PRO A 53 9.55 32.66 19.52
C PRO A 53 10.24 31.66 18.59
N GLN A 54 11.05 30.76 19.14
CA GLN A 54 11.63 29.67 18.32
C GLN A 54 10.54 28.65 17.95
N ALA A 55 10.67 28.02 16.79
CA ALA A 55 9.84 26.88 16.42
C ALA A 55 10.28 25.64 17.21
N ARG A 56 9.35 24.72 17.45
CA ARG A 56 9.70 23.44 18.08
C ARG A 56 10.51 22.57 17.10
N PRO A 57 11.58 21.89 17.54
CA PRO A 57 12.40 21.06 16.64
C PRO A 57 11.62 20.00 15.88
N GLU A 58 10.68 19.31 16.54
CA GLU A 58 9.83 18.30 15.92
C GLU A 58 8.89 18.90 14.88
N PHE A 59 8.43 20.14 15.07
CA PHE A 59 7.60 20.84 14.09
C PHE A 59 8.40 21.15 12.82
N VAL A 60 9.63 21.64 12.98
CA VAL A 60 10.54 21.95 11.87
C VAL A 60 10.87 20.68 11.07
N GLU A 61 11.17 19.58 11.77
CA GLU A 61 11.47 18.29 11.15
C GLU A 61 10.27 17.76 10.36
N ILE A 62 9.08 17.73 10.96
CA ILE A 62 7.85 17.28 10.29
C ILE A 62 7.53 18.16 9.08
N LEU A 63 7.71 19.47 9.20
CA LEU A 63 7.46 20.41 8.10
C LEU A 63 8.43 20.21 6.94
N ILE A 64 9.73 20.11 7.21
CA ILE A 64 10.73 19.83 6.18
C ILE A 64 10.41 18.50 5.51
N ARG A 65 10.09 17.45 6.29
CA ARG A 65 9.70 16.14 5.76
C ARG A 65 8.42 16.21 4.89
N SER A 66 7.51 17.15 5.16
CA SER A 66 6.30 17.35 4.36
C SER A 66 6.56 17.98 2.99
N LEU A 67 7.73 18.59 2.79
CA LEU A 67 8.14 19.12 1.48
C LEU A 67 8.53 18.01 0.49
N ASP A 68 8.82 16.81 1.00
CA ASP A 68 9.16 15.65 0.21
C ASP A 68 7.88 14.95 -0.22
N LYS A 69 7.79 14.62 -1.51
CA LYS A 69 6.78 13.66 -1.95
C LYS A 69 7.06 12.33 -1.27
N ARG A 70 6.03 11.78 -0.62
CA ARG A 70 6.11 10.48 0.03
C ARG A 70 5.35 9.47 -0.82
N PHE A 71 6.10 8.50 -1.31
CA PHE A 71 5.58 7.49 -2.19
C PHE A 71 5.15 6.27 -1.39
N THR A 72 4.05 5.66 -1.78
CA THR A 72 3.54 4.46 -1.10
C THR A 72 3.14 3.39 -2.09
N VAL A 73 3.21 2.15 -1.64
CA VAL A 73 2.48 1.03 -2.24
C VAL A 73 1.57 0.41 -1.18
N THR A 74 0.32 0.17 -1.54
CA THR A 74 -0.62 -0.63 -0.78
C THR A 74 -0.88 -1.93 -1.51
N ILE A 75 -0.54 -3.06 -0.90
CA ILE A 75 -0.80 -4.40 -1.45
C ILE A 75 -2.08 -4.90 -0.81
N TYR A 76 -3.03 -5.35 -1.62
CA TYR A 76 -4.34 -5.82 -1.19
C TYR A 76 -4.50 -7.31 -1.46
N ALA A 77 -5.13 -8.01 -0.53
CA ALA A 77 -5.56 -9.39 -0.67
C ALA A 77 -7.03 -9.49 -0.28
N ALA A 78 -7.90 -9.70 -1.27
CA ALA A 78 -9.31 -9.99 -1.10
C ALA A 78 -9.52 -11.49 -0.91
N HIS A 79 -10.20 -11.84 0.18
CA HIS A 79 -10.53 -13.23 0.47
C HIS A 79 -11.62 -13.73 -0.50
N PRO A 80 -11.63 -15.00 -0.91
CA PRO A 80 -12.81 -15.62 -1.50
C PRO A 80 -14.10 -15.29 -0.74
N GLY A 81 -15.16 -14.90 -1.45
CA GLY A 81 -16.41 -14.39 -0.86
C GLY A 81 -16.43 -12.88 -0.64
N THR A 82 -15.34 -12.15 -0.94
CA THR A 82 -15.33 -10.68 -0.86
C THR A 82 -16.39 -10.11 -1.81
N PRO A 83 -17.31 -9.25 -1.32
CA PRO A 83 -18.33 -8.62 -2.16
C PRO A 83 -17.72 -7.76 -3.27
N LEU A 84 -18.34 -7.83 -4.45
CA LEU A 84 -17.93 -7.05 -5.63
C LEU A 84 -18.82 -5.83 -5.84
N ASN A 85 -18.24 -4.77 -6.38
CA ASN A 85 -18.88 -3.54 -6.80
C ASN A 85 -18.80 -3.37 -8.33
N ASN A 86 -19.67 -2.54 -8.88
CA ASN A 86 -19.58 -2.04 -10.25
C ASN A 86 -18.48 -0.96 -10.37
N ASP A 87 -18.23 -0.49 -11.59
CA ASP A 87 -17.22 0.55 -11.89
C ASP A 87 -17.48 1.88 -11.16
N ASP A 88 -18.74 2.17 -10.82
CA ASP A 88 -19.15 3.35 -10.06
C ASP A 88 -19.04 3.17 -8.53
N GLY A 89 -18.59 2.01 -8.07
CA GLY A 89 -18.46 1.65 -6.65
C GLY A 89 -19.76 1.19 -6.00
N THR A 90 -20.87 1.11 -6.72
CA THR A 90 -22.13 0.56 -6.19
C THR A 90 -22.06 -0.96 -6.06
N PRO A 91 -22.79 -1.57 -5.09
CA PRO A 91 -22.89 -3.02 -4.97
C PRO A 91 -23.28 -3.72 -6.28
N HIS A 92 -22.48 -4.70 -6.72
CA HIS A 92 -22.85 -5.53 -7.85
C HIS A 92 -23.84 -6.62 -7.40
N ILE A 93 -25.07 -6.55 -7.91
CA ILE A 93 -26.17 -7.48 -7.62
C ILE A 93 -26.56 -8.22 -8.90
N GLU A 94 -26.59 -9.55 -8.84
CA GLU A 94 -27.13 -10.42 -9.89
C GLU A 94 -28.21 -11.33 -9.29
N LYS A 95 -29.38 -11.41 -9.95
CA LYS A 95 -30.51 -12.25 -9.51
C LYS A 95 -30.86 -12.02 -8.03
N ASP A 96 -30.94 -10.74 -7.63
CA ASP A 96 -31.21 -10.26 -6.28
C ASP A 96 -30.20 -10.72 -5.20
N LYS A 97 -29.00 -11.13 -5.61
CA LYS A 97 -27.93 -11.57 -4.71
C LYS A 97 -26.66 -10.76 -4.94
N ARG A 98 -25.96 -10.47 -3.84
CA ARG A 98 -24.65 -9.82 -3.90
C ARG A 98 -23.65 -10.73 -4.60
N VAL A 99 -23.02 -10.21 -5.66
CA VAL A 99 -21.93 -10.90 -6.35
C VAL A 99 -20.69 -10.86 -5.47
N THR A 100 -19.96 -11.98 -5.40
CA THR A 100 -18.75 -12.12 -4.59
C THR A 100 -17.65 -12.79 -5.38
N SER A 101 -16.40 -12.46 -5.07
CA SER A 101 -15.24 -13.11 -5.68
C SER A 101 -15.20 -14.60 -5.37
N ALA A 102 -15.04 -15.44 -6.40
CA ALA A 102 -14.97 -16.90 -6.25
C ALA A 102 -13.65 -17.37 -5.62
N ALA A 103 -12.51 -16.86 -6.11
CA ALA A 103 -11.17 -17.31 -5.73
C ALA A 103 -10.41 -16.33 -4.82
N GLY A 104 -11.00 -15.16 -4.55
CA GLY A 104 -10.26 -14.02 -4.00
C GLY A 104 -9.59 -13.20 -5.11
N HIS A 105 -8.80 -12.21 -4.71
CA HIS A 105 -8.02 -11.39 -5.64
C HIS A 105 -6.83 -10.74 -4.94
N MET A 106 -5.77 -10.45 -5.69
CA MET A 106 -4.60 -9.74 -5.18
C MET A 106 -4.19 -8.65 -6.19
N TRP A 107 -3.91 -7.45 -5.68
CA TRP A 107 -3.52 -6.30 -6.50
C TRP A 107 -2.69 -5.32 -5.68
N TYR A 108 -2.16 -4.29 -6.32
CA TYR A 108 -1.46 -3.21 -5.63
C TYR A 108 -1.97 -1.83 -6.07
N LYS A 109 -1.80 -0.85 -5.20
CA LYS A 109 -2.06 0.57 -5.46
C LYS A 109 -0.83 1.38 -5.09
N ILE A 110 -0.41 2.29 -5.96
CA ILE A 110 0.68 3.22 -5.69
C ILE A 110 0.14 4.63 -5.50
N SER A 111 0.83 5.42 -4.68
CA SER A 111 0.52 6.84 -4.47
C SER A 111 1.77 7.68 -4.36
N ASP A 112 1.75 8.89 -4.91
CA ASP A 112 2.78 9.93 -4.69
C ASP A 112 2.32 11.02 -3.69
N GLY A 113 1.20 10.78 -2.99
CA GLY A 113 0.50 11.72 -2.13
C GLY A 113 -0.61 12.51 -2.82
N ASN A 114 -0.61 12.60 -4.16
CA ASN A 114 -1.64 13.31 -4.93
C ASN A 114 -2.36 12.37 -5.90
N VAL A 115 -1.61 11.56 -6.63
CA VAL A 115 -2.11 10.59 -7.61
C VAL A 115 -2.17 9.22 -6.97
N ASN A 116 -3.27 8.49 -7.20
CA ASN A 116 -3.43 7.12 -6.77
C ASN A 116 -3.71 6.25 -8.00
N ASP A 117 -2.78 5.36 -8.34
CA ASP A 117 -2.93 4.41 -9.44
C ASP A 117 -3.04 2.99 -8.85
N SER A 118 -4.11 2.27 -9.18
CA SER A 118 -4.28 0.85 -8.84
C SER A 118 -3.91 -0.01 -10.05
N TYR A 119 -3.39 -1.20 -9.81
CA TYR A 119 -3.11 -2.19 -10.85
C TYR A 119 -3.38 -3.59 -10.32
N GLY A 120 -4.25 -4.31 -11.00
CA GLY A 120 -4.38 -5.76 -10.84
C GLY A 120 -4.80 -6.42 -12.15
N PHE A 121 -4.82 -7.75 -12.14
CA PHE A 121 -4.98 -8.55 -13.34
C PHE A 121 -6.07 -9.61 -13.15
N ALA A 122 -7.07 -9.58 -14.01
CA ALA A 122 -8.23 -10.48 -13.94
C ALA A 122 -8.59 -10.98 -15.34
N PRO A 123 -9.27 -12.13 -15.46
CA PRO A 123 -9.79 -12.55 -16.74
C PRO A 123 -10.89 -11.57 -17.21
N ILE A 124 -11.01 -11.34 -18.51
CA ILE A 124 -12.06 -10.49 -19.10
C ILE A 124 -13.42 -11.16 -18.88
N GLU A 125 -13.50 -12.43 -19.27
CA GLU A 125 -14.64 -13.30 -19.01
C GLU A 125 -14.39 -14.09 -17.72
N SER A 126 -15.41 -14.26 -16.89
CA SER A 126 -15.27 -15.01 -15.64
C SER A 126 -14.79 -16.45 -15.90
N GLY A 127 -13.67 -16.85 -15.31
CA GLY A 127 -13.09 -18.17 -15.52
C GLY A 127 -11.70 -18.33 -14.91
N ILE A 128 -11.13 -19.54 -15.05
CA ILE A 128 -9.76 -19.84 -14.59
C ILE A 128 -8.72 -19.76 -15.70
N LEU A 129 -9.15 -19.70 -16.96
CA LEU A 129 -8.35 -19.61 -18.17
C LEU A 129 -9.05 -18.70 -19.17
N GLY A 130 -8.30 -17.88 -19.90
CA GLY A 130 -8.82 -17.06 -20.99
C GLY A 130 -8.08 -15.74 -21.14
N ASP A 131 -8.58 -14.86 -22.01
CA ASP A 131 -8.03 -13.52 -22.14
C ASP A 131 -8.23 -12.75 -20.84
N GLY A 132 -7.17 -12.05 -20.43
CA GLY A 132 -7.12 -11.23 -19.23
C GLY A 132 -6.91 -9.76 -19.56
N ARG A 133 -7.17 -8.93 -18.55
CA ARG A 133 -6.98 -7.48 -18.60
C ARG A 133 -6.35 -6.99 -17.32
N VAL A 134 -5.46 -6.01 -17.45
CA VAL A 134 -4.98 -5.23 -16.33
C VAL A 134 -5.94 -4.06 -16.12
N THR A 135 -6.37 -3.88 -14.88
CA THR A 135 -7.42 -2.92 -14.48
C THR A 135 -6.89 -1.96 -13.41
N LYS A 136 -7.38 -0.71 -13.44
CA LYS A 136 -7.14 0.29 -12.39
C LYS A 136 -8.29 0.38 -11.38
N GLU A 137 -9.28 -0.48 -11.53
CA GLU A 137 -10.56 -0.36 -10.85
C GLU A 137 -10.69 -1.33 -9.66
N ASP A 138 -9.72 -2.23 -9.43
CA ASP A 138 -9.79 -3.23 -8.33
C ASP A 138 -10.03 -2.63 -6.94
N THR A 139 -9.47 -1.44 -6.66
CA THR A 139 -9.70 -0.76 -5.37
C THR A 139 -11.15 -0.28 -5.21
N ILE A 140 -11.88 -0.11 -6.31
CA ILE A 140 -13.32 0.21 -6.34
C ILE A 140 -14.14 -1.08 -6.33
N HIS A 141 -13.75 -2.07 -7.14
CA HIS A 141 -14.49 -3.31 -7.35
C HIS A 141 -14.52 -4.23 -6.13
N TYR A 142 -13.50 -4.23 -5.28
CA TYR A 142 -13.46 -5.11 -4.11
C TYR A 142 -13.81 -4.37 -2.83
N GLU A 143 -14.97 -4.70 -2.26
CA GLU A 143 -15.42 -4.10 -1.01
C GLU A 143 -14.74 -4.76 0.20
N ASN A 144 -14.05 -3.98 1.03
CA ASN A 144 -13.44 -4.44 2.28
C ASN A 144 -12.53 -5.68 2.12
N PRO A 145 -11.43 -5.57 1.32
CA PRO A 145 -10.51 -6.69 1.14
C PRO A 145 -9.99 -7.20 2.49
N ARG A 146 -9.80 -8.51 2.58
CA ARG A 146 -9.45 -9.20 3.83
C ARG A 146 -8.20 -8.63 4.48
N TYR A 147 -7.21 -8.30 3.68
CA TYR A 147 -5.94 -7.78 4.14
C TYR A 147 -5.43 -6.67 3.21
N SER A 148 -4.79 -5.67 3.80
CA SER A 148 -3.99 -4.70 3.05
C SER A 148 -2.75 -4.30 3.84
N ARG A 149 -1.62 -4.10 3.16
CA ARG A 149 -0.39 -3.54 3.74
C ARG A 149 0.06 -2.33 2.93
N THR A 150 0.15 -1.18 3.58
CA THR A 150 0.77 0.04 3.04
C THR A 150 2.22 0.11 3.48
N LEU A 151 3.13 0.39 2.54
CA LEU A 151 4.55 0.64 2.77
C LEU A 151 4.90 2.01 2.20
N GLU A 152 5.68 2.80 2.94
CA GLU A 152 6.43 3.91 2.33
C GLU A 152 7.57 3.32 1.48
N ILE A 153 7.75 3.86 0.28
CA ILE A 153 8.71 3.38 -0.72
C ILE A 153 9.48 4.55 -1.32
N THR A 154 10.58 4.24 -1.99
CA THR A 154 11.36 5.25 -2.72
C THR A 154 10.62 5.66 -3.99
N GLU A 155 10.98 6.82 -4.54
CA GLU A 155 10.51 7.25 -5.85
C GLU A 155 10.87 6.23 -6.96
N GLU A 156 12.05 5.61 -6.86
CA GLU A 156 12.48 4.55 -7.79
C GLU A 156 11.53 3.34 -7.76
N HIS A 157 11.17 2.86 -6.56
CA HIS A 157 10.20 1.78 -6.42
C HIS A 157 8.84 2.17 -7.01
N TYR A 158 8.36 3.38 -6.73
CA TYR A 158 7.10 3.90 -7.29
C TYR A 158 7.11 3.90 -8.83
N ASN A 159 8.19 4.43 -9.43
CA ASN A 159 8.32 4.52 -10.88
C ASN A 159 8.37 3.13 -11.54
N LYS A 160 9.09 2.17 -10.95
CA LYS A 160 9.14 0.79 -11.46
C LYS A 160 7.78 0.09 -11.36
N LEU A 161 7.04 0.28 -10.26
CA LEU A 161 5.69 -0.27 -10.10
C LEU A 161 4.71 0.33 -11.11
N LYS A 162 4.81 1.64 -11.35
CA LYS A 162 4.00 2.36 -12.33
C LYS A 162 4.29 1.89 -13.74
N GLU A 163 5.56 1.86 -14.12
CA GLU A 163 6.02 1.38 -15.42
C GLU A 163 5.56 -0.04 -15.68
N TYR A 164 5.75 -0.95 -14.72
CA TYR A 164 5.30 -2.35 -14.85
C TYR A 164 3.79 -2.45 -15.11
N GLY A 165 2.99 -1.69 -14.34
CA GLY A 165 1.54 -1.67 -14.49
C GLY A 165 1.07 -1.10 -15.83
N GLU A 166 1.69 -0.01 -16.31
CA GLU A 166 1.35 0.58 -17.61
C GLU A 166 1.78 -0.31 -18.80
N LEU A 167 2.96 -0.93 -18.75
CA LEU A 167 3.41 -1.90 -19.76
C LEU A 167 2.52 -3.15 -19.78
N ALA A 168 2.03 -3.59 -18.62
CA ALA A 168 1.16 -4.75 -18.52
C ALA A 168 -0.18 -4.52 -19.22
N LYS A 169 -0.74 -3.30 -19.14
CA LYS A 169 -2.00 -2.94 -19.81
C LYS A 169 -1.93 -3.10 -21.33
N THR A 170 -0.76 -2.89 -21.93
CA THR A 170 -0.55 -3.04 -23.38
C THR A 170 0.01 -4.42 -23.75
N GLY A 171 0.16 -5.34 -22.78
CA GLY A 171 0.76 -6.65 -23.00
C GLY A 171 2.24 -6.58 -23.43
N SER A 172 2.93 -5.49 -23.09
CA SER A 172 4.30 -5.21 -23.55
C SER A 172 5.37 -5.60 -22.51
N ASN A 173 4.98 -6.21 -21.39
CA ASN A 173 5.94 -6.72 -20.42
C ASN A 173 6.70 -7.94 -20.96
N PRO A 174 8.00 -8.05 -20.70
CA PRO A 174 8.80 -9.18 -21.18
C PRO A 174 8.53 -10.50 -20.43
N ASP A 175 8.04 -10.43 -19.19
CA ASP A 175 7.86 -11.59 -18.29
C ASP A 175 6.39 -11.85 -17.90
N PHE A 176 5.46 -11.17 -18.57
CA PHE A 176 4.03 -11.23 -18.32
C PHE A 176 3.24 -11.02 -19.60
N ASN A 177 2.17 -11.79 -19.79
CA ASN A 177 1.27 -11.67 -20.93
C ASN A 177 -0.19 -11.60 -20.47
N LEU A 178 -1.07 -11.19 -21.39
CA LEU A 178 -2.49 -10.99 -21.10
C LEU A 178 -3.34 -12.27 -21.18
N TYR A 179 -2.75 -13.46 -21.27
CA TYR A 179 -3.50 -14.72 -21.17
C TYR A 179 -3.59 -15.16 -19.71
N TYR A 180 -4.76 -15.00 -19.10
CA TYR A 180 -5.01 -15.34 -17.71
C TYR A 180 -4.96 -16.86 -17.49
N ASN A 181 -4.22 -17.27 -16.47
CA ASN A 181 -4.19 -18.64 -15.97
C ASN A 181 -4.13 -18.62 -14.44
N GLY A 182 -5.22 -19.03 -13.79
CA GLY A 182 -5.36 -18.97 -12.34
C GLY A 182 -4.33 -19.77 -11.53
N GLY A 183 -3.54 -20.64 -12.15
CA GLY A 183 -2.48 -21.39 -11.48
C GLY A 183 -1.04 -20.89 -11.71
N MET A 184 -0.78 -20.08 -12.75
CA MET A 184 0.58 -19.70 -13.15
C MET A 184 0.74 -18.34 -13.88
N ASN A 185 -0.36 -17.66 -14.20
CA ASN A 185 -0.39 -16.30 -14.73
C ASN A 185 -1.67 -15.61 -14.26
N SER A 186 -1.75 -15.36 -12.96
CA SER A 186 -2.93 -14.91 -12.24
C SER A 186 -2.74 -13.50 -11.67
N CYS A 187 -3.75 -13.02 -10.94
CA CYS A 187 -3.65 -11.79 -10.14
C CYS A 187 -2.48 -11.82 -9.14
N ILE A 188 -2.17 -13.01 -8.61
CA ILE A 188 -1.09 -13.24 -7.66
C ILE A 188 0.26 -13.08 -8.35
N ASP A 189 0.47 -13.81 -9.46
CA ASP A 189 1.70 -13.75 -10.23
C ASP A 189 1.98 -12.33 -10.71
N PHE A 190 0.96 -11.67 -11.28
CA PHE A 190 1.06 -10.28 -11.73
C PHE A 190 1.56 -9.34 -10.62
N THR A 191 0.92 -9.41 -9.45
CA THR A 191 1.27 -8.55 -8.31
C THR A 191 2.68 -8.83 -7.81
N TRP A 192 3.09 -10.09 -7.67
CA TRP A 192 4.45 -10.43 -7.24
C TRP A 192 5.52 -10.04 -8.25
N LYS A 193 5.27 -10.22 -9.54
CA LYS A 193 6.19 -9.77 -10.60
C LYS A 193 6.35 -8.25 -10.60
N ALA A 194 5.28 -7.50 -10.39
CA ALA A 194 5.33 -6.05 -10.23
C ALA A 194 6.14 -5.64 -9.00
N LEU A 195 5.87 -6.22 -7.82
CA LEU A 195 6.63 -5.95 -6.60
C LEU A 195 8.11 -6.28 -6.78
N ARG A 196 8.42 -7.41 -7.42
CA ARG A 196 9.78 -7.86 -7.73
C ARG A 196 10.49 -6.92 -8.71
N SER A 197 9.81 -6.40 -9.73
CA SER A 197 10.41 -5.43 -10.67
C SER A 197 10.88 -4.18 -9.92
N ALA A 198 10.16 -3.78 -8.88
CA ALA A 198 10.53 -2.69 -7.98
C ALA A 198 11.49 -3.10 -6.84
N GLY A 199 11.95 -4.35 -6.77
CA GLY A 199 12.87 -4.83 -5.73
C GLY A 199 12.22 -5.12 -4.38
N LEU A 200 10.89 -5.08 -4.28
CA LEU A 200 10.11 -5.39 -3.08
C LEU A 200 9.91 -6.90 -2.96
N ILE A 201 10.87 -7.58 -2.37
CA ILE A 201 10.93 -9.06 -2.30
C ILE A 201 10.62 -9.51 -0.86
N PRO A 202 9.76 -10.52 -0.67
CA PRO A 202 9.42 -11.01 0.66
C PRO A 202 10.56 -11.82 1.28
N GLU A 203 10.76 -11.68 2.58
CA GLU A 203 11.64 -12.58 3.34
C GLU A 203 11.01 -13.98 3.49
N ILE A 204 11.86 -14.94 3.86
CA ILE A 204 11.42 -16.28 4.26
C ILE A 204 10.55 -16.15 5.51
N THR A 205 9.42 -16.83 5.53
CA THR A 205 8.40 -16.74 6.58
C THR A 205 7.89 -18.14 6.97
N TRP A 206 7.09 -18.19 8.01
CA TRP A 206 6.64 -19.44 8.67
C TRP A 206 5.81 -20.36 7.76
N ASN A 207 5.16 -19.82 6.72
CA ASN A 207 4.34 -20.60 5.79
C ASN A 207 5.07 -20.94 4.46
N ASP A 208 6.39 -20.76 4.39
CA ASP A 208 7.21 -21.33 3.32
C ASP A 208 7.39 -22.84 3.52
N PHE A 209 6.30 -23.58 3.31
CA PHE A 209 6.24 -25.03 3.54
C PHE A 209 7.04 -25.84 2.53
N THR A 210 7.41 -25.24 1.39
CA THR A 210 8.20 -25.89 0.34
C THR A 210 9.60 -25.29 0.28
N GLU A 211 10.61 -26.15 0.11
CA GLU A 211 11.98 -25.71 -0.18
C GLU A 211 12.03 -24.85 -1.46
N PHE A 212 11.11 -25.12 -2.40
CA PHE A 212 10.91 -24.34 -3.61
C PHE A 212 10.62 -22.85 -3.35
N ASN A 213 9.70 -22.52 -2.44
CA ASN A 213 9.39 -21.11 -2.12
C ASN A 213 10.59 -20.40 -1.49
N LYS A 214 11.31 -21.08 -0.57
CA LYS A 214 12.52 -20.54 0.07
C LYS A 214 13.61 -20.25 -0.96
N ILE A 215 13.89 -21.23 -1.83
CA ILE A 215 14.86 -21.11 -2.94
C ILE A 215 14.48 -19.95 -3.85
N ASN A 216 13.22 -19.85 -4.27
CA ASN A 216 12.77 -18.77 -5.13
C ASN A 216 12.93 -17.39 -4.48
N LYS A 217 12.70 -17.25 -3.18
CA LYS A 217 12.95 -15.98 -2.47
C LYS A 217 14.45 -15.63 -2.45
N VAL A 218 15.31 -16.61 -2.15
CA VAL A 218 16.78 -16.43 -2.20
C VAL A 218 17.23 -15.98 -3.59
N PHE A 219 16.68 -16.58 -4.65
CA PHE A 219 16.97 -16.23 -6.03
C PHE A 219 16.15 -15.05 -6.58
N LYS A 220 15.34 -14.38 -5.75
CA LYS A 220 14.49 -13.25 -6.14
C LYS A 220 13.55 -13.58 -7.31
N LYS A 221 12.93 -14.77 -7.29
CA LYS A 221 11.99 -15.31 -8.30
C LYS A 221 10.67 -15.81 -7.67
N PHE A 222 10.31 -15.30 -6.51
CA PHE A 222 9.08 -15.69 -5.84
C PHE A 222 7.87 -15.06 -6.51
N ASP A 223 6.96 -15.89 -7.04
CA ASP A 223 5.75 -15.47 -7.76
C ASP A 223 4.44 -15.71 -6.97
N GLY A 224 4.55 -16.13 -5.71
CA GLY A 224 3.41 -16.32 -4.81
C GLY A 224 2.94 -17.76 -4.65
N ASP A 225 2.02 -17.95 -3.70
CA ASP A 225 1.26 -19.19 -3.57
C ASP A 225 -0.03 -19.10 -4.39
N VAL A 226 -0.56 -20.22 -4.90
CA VAL A 226 -1.77 -20.24 -5.74
C VAL A 226 -3.01 -19.61 -5.07
N LYS A 227 -3.09 -19.66 -3.74
CA LYS A 227 -4.25 -19.15 -2.97
C LYS A 227 -3.94 -17.78 -2.36
N VAL A 228 -4.82 -16.82 -2.57
CA VAL A 228 -4.65 -15.44 -2.09
C VAL A 228 -4.34 -15.39 -0.59
N ASP A 229 -5.06 -16.14 0.25
CA ASP A 229 -4.86 -16.11 1.70
C ASP A 229 -3.45 -16.60 2.12
N ASN A 230 -2.87 -17.54 1.37
CA ASN A 230 -1.51 -18.03 1.62
C ASN A 230 -0.44 -16.97 1.31
N ASN A 231 -0.77 -15.94 0.54
CA ASN A 231 0.14 -14.84 0.23
C ASN A 231 0.22 -13.79 1.33
N ILE A 232 -0.73 -13.74 2.26
CA ILE A 232 -0.75 -12.72 3.33
C ILE A 232 0.52 -12.75 4.19
N PRO A 233 1.02 -13.90 4.67
CA PRO A 233 2.29 -13.96 5.40
C PRO A 233 3.50 -13.50 4.59
N HIS A 234 3.52 -13.73 3.27
CA HIS A 234 4.58 -13.25 2.37
C HIS A 234 4.51 -11.74 2.20
N ILE A 235 3.31 -11.18 2.02
CA ILE A 235 3.13 -9.72 1.95
C ILE A 235 3.64 -9.07 3.25
N LYS A 236 3.43 -9.71 4.41
CA LYS A 236 3.93 -9.24 5.72
C LYS A 236 5.44 -9.32 5.88
N SER A 237 6.10 -10.24 5.16
CA SER A 237 7.55 -10.43 5.27
C SER A 237 8.35 -9.55 4.31
N ILE A 238 7.70 -8.72 3.48
CA ILE A 238 8.40 -7.70 2.68
C ILE A 238 9.06 -6.69 3.64
N PRO A 239 10.39 -6.48 3.59
CA PRO A 239 11.05 -5.43 4.35
C PRO A 239 10.56 -4.06 3.89
N ALA A 240 10.18 -3.20 4.84
CA ALA A 240 9.81 -1.83 4.51
C ALA A 240 11.08 -1.03 4.16
N PRO A 241 11.15 -0.36 3.00
CA PRO A 241 12.29 0.50 2.66
C PRO A 241 12.56 1.59 3.71
N PHE A 242 11.49 2.06 4.36
CA PHE A 242 11.55 2.99 5.50
C PHE A 242 10.87 2.35 6.72
N PRO A 243 11.57 1.53 7.53
CA PRO A 243 10.95 0.75 8.61
C PRO A 243 10.17 1.59 9.63
N ASP A 244 10.74 2.73 10.02
CA ASP A 244 10.18 3.62 11.05
C ASP A 244 9.15 4.62 10.50
N SER A 245 8.77 4.51 9.23
CA SER A 245 7.76 5.37 8.63
C SER A 245 6.40 5.21 9.31
N GLU A 246 5.78 6.32 9.71
CA GLU A 246 4.43 6.32 10.26
C GLU A 246 3.33 5.99 9.22
N ILE A 247 3.69 5.94 7.93
CA ILE A 247 2.79 5.58 6.84
C ILE A 247 2.64 4.07 6.73
N ASN A 248 3.62 3.30 7.23
CA ASN A 248 3.58 1.84 7.23
C ASN A 248 2.40 1.35 8.08
N LYS A 249 1.42 0.74 7.42
CA LYS A 249 0.17 0.31 8.06
C LYS A 249 -0.30 -1.01 7.50
N GLN A 250 -1.00 -1.76 8.34
CA GLN A 250 -1.61 -3.02 7.94
C GLN A 250 -3.01 -3.11 8.53
N TYR A 251 -3.95 -3.62 7.74
CA TYR A 251 -5.35 -3.72 8.11
C TYR A 251 -5.89 -5.12 7.81
N TYR A 252 -6.73 -5.61 8.72
CA TYR A 252 -7.41 -6.89 8.62
C TYR A 252 -8.93 -6.66 8.74
N ASN A 253 -9.66 -6.93 7.67
CA ASN A 253 -11.12 -6.96 7.71
C ASN A 253 -11.63 -8.33 8.17
N LYS A 254 -12.85 -8.38 8.71
CA LYS A 254 -13.49 -9.67 9.04
C LYS A 254 -13.62 -10.52 7.77
N PRO A 255 -13.39 -11.83 7.84
CA PRO A 255 -13.56 -12.69 6.67
C PRO A 255 -15.03 -12.67 6.21
N PRO A 256 -15.28 -12.61 4.89
CA PRO A 256 -16.63 -12.66 4.36
C PRO A 256 -17.25 -14.04 4.58
N LYS A 257 -18.59 -14.12 4.59
CA LYS A 257 -19.29 -15.41 4.59
C LYS A 257 -19.03 -16.11 3.25
N LYS A 258 -18.61 -17.38 3.30
CA LYS A 258 -18.32 -18.19 2.11
C LYS A 258 -19.48 -19.12 1.79
N THR A 259 -19.70 -19.37 0.51
CA THR A 259 -20.50 -20.50 0.01
C THR A 259 -19.72 -21.81 0.14
N LEU A 260 -20.41 -22.95 0.09
CA LEU A 260 -19.77 -24.28 0.11
C LEU A 260 -18.77 -24.48 -1.04
N GLN A 261 -19.09 -23.96 -2.23
CA GLN A 261 -18.18 -24.02 -3.39
C GLN A 261 -16.92 -23.20 -3.13
N GLN A 262 -17.04 -21.98 -2.59
CA GLN A 262 -15.89 -21.16 -2.22
C GLN A 262 -15.05 -21.85 -1.15
N ILE A 263 -15.66 -22.51 -0.16
CA ILE A 263 -14.92 -23.29 0.84
C ILE A 263 -14.13 -24.40 0.14
N LEU A 264 -14.75 -25.22 -0.71
CA LEU A 264 -14.08 -26.33 -1.39
C LEU A 264 -12.92 -25.86 -2.27
N LEU A 265 -13.11 -24.79 -3.06
CA LEU A 265 -12.08 -24.23 -3.93
C LEU A 265 -10.91 -23.61 -3.15
N THR A 266 -11.14 -23.18 -1.90
CA THR A 266 -10.20 -22.32 -1.16
C THR A 266 -9.67 -22.95 0.11
N GLN A 267 -10.11 -24.17 0.47
CA GLN A 267 -9.60 -24.96 1.61
C GLN A 267 -8.08 -25.00 1.59
N THR A 268 -7.44 -24.34 2.54
CA THR A 268 -6.00 -24.44 2.78
C THR A 268 -5.74 -25.67 3.64
N ASN A 269 -4.61 -26.37 3.43
CA ASN A 269 -4.24 -27.56 4.20
C ASN A 269 -3.96 -27.27 5.70
N SER A 270 -4.18 -26.05 6.17
CA SER A 270 -4.02 -25.61 7.56
C SER A 270 -5.19 -25.95 8.48
N ASN A 271 -6.33 -26.43 7.96
CA ASN A 271 -7.52 -26.76 8.78
C ASN A 271 -7.46 -28.12 9.51
N LYS A 272 -6.27 -28.54 9.98
CA LYS A 272 -6.15 -29.62 10.98
C LYS A 272 -5.80 -29.13 12.39
N ALA A 273 -5.68 -27.82 12.62
CA ALA A 273 -5.29 -27.29 13.94
C ALA A 273 -6.41 -26.56 14.72
N ASP A 274 -7.45 -26.01 14.09
CA ASP A 274 -8.44 -25.16 14.79
C ASP A 274 -9.86 -25.75 14.86
N SER A 275 -9.99 -27.04 15.22
CA SER A 275 -11.30 -27.65 15.53
C SER A 275 -11.45 -28.09 16.98
N ASN A 276 -10.78 -27.41 17.93
CA ASN A 276 -10.85 -27.73 19.36
C ASN A 276 -11.03 -26.50 20.27
N GLU A 277 -11.78 -25.48 19.85
CA GLU A 277 -12.44 -24.60 20.83
C GLU A 277 -13.89 -25.04 20.98
N THR A 278 -14.06 -26.04 21.85
CA THR A 278 -15.37 -26.37 22.42
C THR A 278 -15.71 -25.32 23.46
N ASP A 279 -16.95 -24.84 23.37
CA ASP A 279 -17.62 -24.00 24.35
C ASP A 279 -17.38 -24.46 25.79
N ILE A 280 -16.68 -23.66 26.59
CA ILE A 280 -16.81 -23.70 28.05
C ILE A 280 -17.55 -22.43 28.46
N LYS A 281 -18.88 -22.56 28.56
CA LYS A 281 -19.71 -21.67 29.36
C LYS A 281 -19.38 -21.94 30.83
N ILE A 282 -18.84 -20.95 31.52
CA ILE A 282 -18.81 -20.94 32.98
C ILE A 282 -20.04 -20.15 33.44
N SER A 283 -20.97 -20.89 34.04
CA SER A 283 -21.99 -20.37 34.97
C SER A 283 -21.35 -20.11 36.33
#